data_AF-A0A645JCE0-F1
#
_entry.id   AF-A0A645JCE0-F1
#
_cell.length_a   1.000
_cell.length_b   1.000
_cell.length_c   1.000
_cell.angle_alpha   90.00
_cell.angle_beta   90.00
_cell.angle_gamma   90.00
#
_symmetry.space_group_name_H-M   'P 1'
#
loop_
_entity.id
_entity.type
_entity.pdbx_description
1 polymer ?
#
loop_
_entity_poly.entity_id
_entity_poly.type
_entity_poly.pdbx_seq_one_letter_code
_entity_poly.pdbx_strand_id
1 'polypeptide(L)' 'MEGATVTTLSRLFGKRAGMCATVAAHRITGEWNEDPEAEKKACLVGAEALRILSEWDARKAATGKRYFSPGMLTKE' A
#
# COMPACT_ATOMS: atom_id res chain seq x y z
N MET A 1 -1.01 -12.85 -8.87
CA MET A 1 -2.28 -12.96 -9.63
C MET A 1 -3.49 -12.35 -8.92
N GLU A 2 -3.34 -11.87 -7.67
CA GLU A 2 -4.45 -11.69 -6.72
C GLU A 2 -4.95 -10.23 -6.66
N GLY A 3 -4.18 -9.27 -7.18
CA GLY A 3 -4.46 -7.84 -7.05
C GLY A 3 -5.82 -7.40 -7.60
N ALA A 4 -6.23 -7.93 -8.76
CA ALA A 4 -7.53 -7.60 -9.36
C ALA A 4 -8.70 -8.06 -8.48
N THR A 5 -8.61 -9.26 -7.92
CA THR A 5 -9.61 -9.81 -7.01
C THR A 5 -9.70 -9.01 -5.71
N VAL A 6 -8.57 -8.76 -5.05
CA VAL A 6 -8.53 -8.03 -3.78
C VAL A 6 -9.08 -6.61 -3.94
N THR A 7 -8.69 -5.90 -5.00
CA THR A 7 -9.14 -4.52 -5.24
C THR A 7 -10.63 -4.45 -5.60
N THR A 8 -11.11 -5.40 -6.40
CA THR A 8 -12.54 -5.49 -6.77
C THR A 8 -13.41 -5.77 -5.54
N LEU A 9 -13.08 -6.80 -4.76
CA LEU A 9 -13.84 -7.14 -3.55
C LEU A 9 -13.80 -5.99 -2.53
N SER A 10 -12.65 -5.36 -2.34
CA SER A 10 -12.52 -4.23 -1.42
C SER A 10 -13.45 -3.08 -1.78
N ARG A 11 -13.61 -2.77 -3.08
CA ARG A 11 -14.58 -1.76 -3.54
C ARG A 11 -16.02 -2.17 -3.24
N LEU A 12 -16.38 -3.42 -3.50
CA LEU A 12 -17.73 -3.94 -3.22
C LEU A 12 -18.08 -3.86 -1.72
N PHE A 13 -17.11 -4.08 -0.84
CA PHE A 13 -17.29 -4.01 0.62
C PHE A 13 -17.02 -2.63 1.24
N GLY A 14 -16.81 -1.58 0.44
CA GLY A 14 -16.54 -0.23 0.94
C GLY A 14 -15.24 -0.12 1.74
N LYS A 15 -14.24 -0.95 1.43
CA LYS A 15 -12.91 -0.95 2.05
C LYS A 15 -11.86 -0.34 1.11
N ARG A 16 -10.73 0.06 1.69
CA ARG A 16 -9.54 0.49 0.93
C ARG A 16 -8.60 -0.71 0.76
N ALA A 17 -8.00 -0.83 -0.42
CA ALA A 17 -6.96 -1.80 -0.69
C ALA A 17 -5.89 -1.21 -1.62
N GLY A 18 -4.69 -1.77 -1.55
CA GLY A 18 -3.56 -1.49 -2.42
C GLY A 18 -2.69 -2.75 -2.54
N MET A 19 -1.72 -2.73 -3.45
CA MET A 19 -0.79 -3.85 -3.65
C MET A 19 0.60 -3.31 -3.97
N CYS A 20 1.62 -3.95 -3.39
CA CYS A 20 3.00 -3.87 -3.80
C CYS A 20 3.49 -5.30 -4.10
N ALA A 21 4.32 -5.47 -5.12
CA ALA A 21 4.82 -6.78 -5.53
C ALA A 21 6.27 -6.65 -5.99
N THR A 22 7.04 -7.72 -5.76
CA THR A 22 8.36 -7.88 -6.37
C THR A 22 8.21 -8.41 -7.80
N VAL A 23 9.17 -8.07 -8.66
CA VAL A 23 9.27 -8.62 -10.02
C VAL A 23 10.26 -9.77 -10.00
N ALA A 24 9.75 -11.00 -9.95
CA ALA A 24 10.59 -12.19 -9.99
C ALA A 24 11.03 -12.57 -11.42
N ALA A 25 10.28 -12.16 -12.44
CA ALA A 25 10.57 -12.49 -13.82
C ALA A 25 10.04 -11.44 -14.79
N HIS A 26 10.87 -11.05 -15.75
CA HIS A 26 10.48 -10.22 -16.89
C HIS A 26 10.53 -11.05 -18.17
N ARG A 27 9.39 -11.66 -18.51
CA ARG A 27 9.30 -12.66 -19.61
C ARG A 27 9.61 -12.11 -21.00
N ILE A 28 9.49 -10.80 -21.22
CA ILE A 28 9.80 -10.16 -22.51
C ILE A 28 11.32 -10.11 -22.73
N THR A 29 12.11 -9.84 -21.68
CA THR A 29 13.59 -9.82 -21.75
C THR A 29 14.20 -11.17 -21.42
N GLY A 30 13.45 -12.07 -20.78
CA GLY A 30 13.95 -13.37 -20.30
C GLY A 30 14.71 -13.27 -18.98
N GLU A 31 14.67 -12.13 -18.30
CA GLU A 31 15.37 -11.91 -17.04
C GLU A 31 14.59 -12.51 -15.86
N TRP A 32 15.32 -13.17 -14.97
CA TRP A 32 14.80 -13.76 -13.74
C TRP A 32 15.57 -13.19 -12.55
N ASN A 33 14.84 -12.89 -11.48
CA ASN A 33 15.40 -12.42 -10.23
C ASN A 33 14.81 -13.23 -9.07
N GLU A 34 15.62 -14.12 -8.52
CA GLU A 34 15.27 -14.98 -7.38
C GLU A 34 15.85 -14.45 -6.06
N ASP A 35 16.28 -13.17 -6.02
CA ASP A 35 16.80 -12.53 -4.80
C ASP A 35 15.73 -12.52 -3.69
N PRO A 36 15.93 -13.24 -2.58
CA PRO A 36 14.99 -13.25 -1.45
C PRO A 36 14.80 -11.87 -0.82
N GLU A 37 15.78 -10.96 -0.94
CA GLU A 37 15.66 -9.60 -0.42
C GLU A 37 14.66 -8.75 -1.22
N ALA A 38 14.34 -9.11 -2.46
CA ALA A 38 13.37 -8.38 -3.27
C ALA A 38 11.93 -8.55 -2.72
N GLU A 39 11.56 -9.78 -2.32
CA GLU A 39 10.28 -10.04 -1.67
C GLU A 39 10.18 -9.35 -0.31
N LYS A 40 11.25 -9.45 0.50
CA LYS A 40 11.34 -8.77 1.80
C LYS A 40 11.15 -7.26 1.67
N LYS A 41 11.75 -6.62 0.67
CA LYS A 41 11.55 -5.18 0.38
C LYS A 41 10.08 -4.88 0.05
N ALA A 42 9.42 -5.71 -0.77
CA ALA A 42 8.00 -5.52 -1.05
C ALA A 42 7.14 -5.63 0.22
N CYS A 43 7.44 -6.58 1.11
CA CYS A 43 6.77 -6.70 2.41
C CYS A 43 6.98 -5.47 3.30
N LEU A 44 8.22 -4.95 3.38
CA LEU A 44 8.53 -3.75 4.15
C LEU A 44 7.82 -2.50 3.60
N VAL A 45 7.73 -2.36 2.27
CA VAL A 45 6.95 -1.29 1.63
C VAL A 45 5.48 -1.38 2.04
N GLY A 46 4.90 -2.59 2.05
CA GLY A 46 3.53 -2.81 2.51
C GLY A 46 3.33 -2.43 3.98
N ALA A 47 4.24 -2.85 4.86
CA ALA A 47 4.20 -2.53 6.29
C ALA A 47 4.33 -1.02 6.54
N GLU A 48 5.24 -0.35 5.84
CA GLU A 48 5.45 1.09 5.96
C GLU A 48 4.23 1.89 5.44
N ALA A 49 3.63 1.45 4.34
CA ALA A 49 2.38 2.04 3.85
C ALA A 49 1.25 1.92 4.89
N LEU A 50 1.14 0.78 5.58
CA LEU A 50 0.16 0.60 6.66
C LEU A 50 0.43 1.53 7.84
N ARG A 51 1.69 1.70 8.25
CA ARG A 51 2.09 2.64 9.31
C ARG A 51 1.65 4.06 8.95
N ILE A 52 2.01 4.53 7.77
CA ILE A 52 1.68 5.88 7.28
C ILE A 52 0.17 6.08 7.20
N LEU A 53 -0.57 5.16 6.58
CA LEU A 53 -2.01 5.29 6.40
C LEU A 53 -2.78 5.26 7.74
N SER A 54 -2.31 4.46 8.71
CA SER A 54 -2.90 4.40 10.05
C SER A 54 -2.69 5.73 10.80
N GLU A 55 -1.52 6.33 10.70
CA GLU A 55 -1.26 7.67 11.25
C GLU A 55 -2.16 8.74 10.62
N TRP A 56 -2.35 8.68 9.30
CA TRP A 56 -3.25 9.62 8.61
C TRP A 56 -4.71 9.45 9.03
N ASP A 57 -5.17 8.21 9.23
CA ASP A 57 -6.51 7.96 9.72
C ASP A 57 -6.70 8.47 11.15
N ALA A 58 -5.70 8.29 12.02
CA ALA A 58 -5.73 8.83 13.38
C ALA A 58 -5.80 10.37 13.39
N ARG A 59 -4.99 11.06 12.58
CA ARG A 59 -5.03 12.53 12.46
C ARG A 59 -6.35 13.04 11.87
N LYS A 60 -6.87 12.34 10.86
CA LYS A 60 -8.16 12.65 10.25
C LYS A 60 -9.31 12.49 11.26
N ALA A 61 -9.27 11.43 12.08
CA ALA A 61 -10.22 11.20 13.16
C ALA A 61 -10.15 12.32 14.22
N ALA A 62 -8.95 12.71 14.65
CA ALA A 62 -8.75 13.79 15.63
C ALA A 62 -9.29 15.16 15.17
N THR A 63 -9.28 15.43 13.87
CA THR A 63 -9.76 16.70 13.29
C THR A 63 -11.22 16.67 12.83
N GLY A 64 -11.89 15.52 12.88
CA GLY A 64 -13.27 15.35 12.41
C GLY A 64 -13.47 15.56 10.89
N LYS A 65 -12.39 15.63 10.11
CA LYS A 65 -12.46 15.90 8.67
C LYS A 65 -12.74 14.63 7.88
N ARG A 66 -13.56 14.74 6.83
CA ARG A 66 -13.88 13.60 5.94
C ARG A 66 -12.68 13.13 5.11
N TYR A 67 -11.85 14.07 4.67
CA TYR A 67 -10.72 13.79 3.79
C TYR A 67 -9.40 14.20 4.47
N PHE A 68 -8.37 13.38 4.26
CA PHE A 68 -7.01 13.75 4.64
C PHE A 68 -6.49 14.87 3.73
N SER A 69 -5.68 15.78 4.26
CA SER A 69 -5.09 16.89 3.51
C SER A 69 -3.67 17.20 4.02
N PRO A 70 -2.76 17.74 3.18
CA PRO A 70 -1.40 18.06 3.60
C PRO A 70 -1.29 19.00 4.81
N GLY A 71 -2.28 19.87 5.03
CA GLY A 71 -2.33 20.72 6.23
C GLY A 71 -2.50 19.96 7.56
N MET A 72 -2.72 18.64 7.52
CA MET A 72 -2.69 17.77 8.70
C MET A 72 -1.30 17.18 8.98
N LEU A 73 -0.33 17.39 8.09
CA LEU A 73 1.05 16.91 8.25
C LEU A 73 1.94 17.90 9.01
N THR A 74 1.57 19.18 9.02
CA THR A 74 2.28 20.23 9.75
C THR A 74 2.22 19.97 11.25
N LYS A 75 3.38 20.02 11.91
CA LYS A 75 3.48 20.02 13.37
C LYS A 75 2.99 21.38 13.89
N GLU A 76 2.18 21.37 14.94
CA GLU A 76 2.13 22.48 15.89
C GLU A 76 3.43 22.53 16.70
#